data_AF-A0A7C3CH72-F1
#
_entry.id   AF-A0A7C3CH72-F1
#
_cell.length_a   1.000
_cell.length_b   1.000
_cell.length_c   1.000
_cell.angle_alpha   90.00
_cell.angle_beta   90.00
_cell.angle_gamma   90.00
#
_symmetry.space_group_name_H-M   'P 1'
#
loop_
_entity.id
_entity.type
_entity.pdbx_description
1 polymer ?
#
loop_
_entity_poly.entity_id
_entity_poly.type
_entity_poly.pdbx_seq_one_letter_code
_entity_poly.pdbx_strand_id
1 'polypeptide(L)'
;MLERPKGALERYREEMKYHTAIAELLRREGPKNIPEIAEALGIHPAEAMLYVMGMWRYGKVEALPKGRRERYFQYGLREEG
;
A
#
# COMPACT_ATOMS: atom_id res chain seq x y z
N MET A 1 -26.99 0.20 15.37
CA MET A 1 -27.13 1.05 14.18
C MET A 1 -26.15 0.51 13.14
N LEU A 2 -26.62 -0.15 12.08
CA LEU A 2 -25.73 -0.73 11.06
C LEU A 2 -25.21 0.42 10.21
N GLU A 3 -23.88 0.60 10.13
CA GLU A 3 -23.28 1.63 9.28
C GLU A 3 -23.70 1.38 7.82
N ARG A 4 -24.16 2.44 7.14
CA ARG A 4 -24.50 2.33 5.73
C ARG A 4 -23.23 2.00 4.93
N PRO A 5 -23.25 1.00 4.04
CA PRO A 5 -22.10 0.69 3.23
C PRO A 5 -21.71 1.92 2.39
N LYS A 6 -20.41 2.25 2.40
CA LYS A 6 -19.86 3.38 1.65
C LYS A 6 -20.24 3.29 0.16
N GLY A 7 -20.63 4.42 -0.40
CA GLY A 7 -20.87 4.55 -1.84
C GLY A 7 -19.60 4.22 -2.64
N ALA A 8 -19.75 3.83 -3.91
CA ALA A 8 -18.60 3.47 -4.77
C ALA A 8 -17.57 4.61 -4.88
N LEU A 9 -18.05 5.86 -4.98
CA LEU A 9 -17.19 7.05 -5.04
C LEU A 9 -16.41 7.28 -3.74
N GLU A 10 -17.02 7.02 -2.59
CA GLU A 10 -16.37 7.20 -1.29
C GLU A 10 -15.25 6.17 -1.10
N ARG A 11 -15.51 4.91 -1.47
CA ARG A 11 -14.49 3.86 -1.48
C ARG A 11 -13.33 4.18 -2.42
N TYR A 12 -13.63 4.70 -3.61
CA TYR A 12 -12.58 5.13 -4.55
C TYR A 12 -11.73 6.28 -3.98
N ARG A 13 -12.36 7.30 -3.38
CA ARG A 13 -11.63 8.42 -2.75
C ARG A 13 -10.75 7.96 -1.60
N GLU A 14 -11.26 7.05 -0.77
CA GLU A 14 -10.49 6.43 0.30
C GLU A 14 -9.28 5.65 -0.22
N GLU A 15 -9.47 4.83 -1.25
CA GLU A 15 -8.39 4.10 -1.90
C GLU A 15 -7.31 5.04 -2.45
N MET A 16 -7.71 6.08 -3.18
CA MET A 16 -6.76 7.05 -3.73
C MET A 16 -6.00 7.82 -2.65
N LYS A 17 -6.65 8.17 -1.52
CA LYS A 17 -5.99 8.78 -0.36
C LYS A 17 -4.85 7.88 0.14
N TYR A 18 -5.10 6.58 0.31
CA TYR A 18 -4.08 5.65 0.79
C TYR A 18 -3.00 5.36 -0.26
N HIS A 19 -3.34 5.32 -1.55
CA HIS A 19 -2.33 5.23 -2.60
C HIS A 19 -1.35 6.41 -2.56
N THR A 20 -1.86 7.64 -2.39
CA THR A 20 -1.01 8.83 -2.22
C THR A 20 -0.13 8.70 -0.97
N ALA A 21 -0.71 8.35 0.18
CA ALA A 21 0.03 8.22 1.44
C ALA A 21 1.13 7.14 1.37
N ILE A 22 0.83 5.98 0.78
CA ILE A 22 1.82 4.90 0.57
C ILE A 22 2.94 5.40 -0.36
N ALA A 23 2.60 6.08 -1.45
CA ALA A 23 3.61 6.58 -2.38
C ALA A 23 4.54 7.62 -1.73
N GLU A 24 3.99 8.54 -0.93
CA GLU A 24 4.79 9.51 -0.16
C GLU A 24 5.69 8.84 0.87
N LEU A 25 5.16 7.85 1.59
CA LEU A 25 5.91 7.04 2.55
C LEU A 25 7.10 6.35 1.88
N LEU A 26 6.85 5.62 0.79
CA LEU A 26 7.89 4.88 0.07
C LEU A 26 8.93 5.82 -0.58
N ARG A 27 8.52 7.01 -1.04
CA ARG A 27 9.44 8.03 -1.56
C ARG A 27 10.36 8.58 -0.46
N ARG A 28 9.83 8.81 0.74
CA ARG A 28 10.58 9.43 1.84
C ARG A 28 11.48 8.44 2.57
N GLU A 29 10.99 7.22 2.78
CA GLU A 29 11.63 6.24 3.69
C GLU A 29 12.19 5.02 2.96
N GLY A 30 11.99 4.94 1.64
CA GLY A 30 12.40 3.80 0.83
C GLY A 30 11.44 2.61 0.91
N PRO A 31 11.85 1.47 0.35
CA PRO A 31 11.01 0.27 0.26
C PRO A 31 10.60 -0.28 1.63
N LYS A 32 9.33 -0.70 1.75
CA LYS A 32 8.77 -1.27 2.99
C LYS A 32 7.91 -2.49 2.73
N ASN A 33 7.78 -3.35 3.74
CA ASN A 33 6.84 -4.46 3.72
C ASN A 33 5.43 -4.06 4.20
N ILE A 34 4.45 -4.95 4.04
CA ILE A 34 3.06 -4.68 4.41
C ILE A 34 2.89 -4.31 5.91
N PRO A 35 3.47 -5.05 6.88
CA PRO A 35 3.45 -4.63 8.29
C PRO A 35 3.99 -3.23 8.54
N GLU A 36 5.14 -2.88 7.95
CA GLU A 36 5.77 -1.57 8.11
C GLU A 36 4.92 -0.43 7.53
N ILE A 37 4.27 -0.66 6.39
CA ILE A 37 3.34 0.30 5.78
C ILE A 37 2.10 0.49 6.67
N ALA A 38 1.55 -0.61 7.19
CA ALA A 38 0.39 -0.58 8.06
C ALA A 38 0.68 0.19 9.36
N GLU A 39 1.83 -0.06 9.98
CA GLU A 39 2.29 0.66 11.17
C GLU A 39 2.48 2.15 10.90
N ALA A 40 3.17 2.51 9.81
CA ALA A 40 3.43 3.90 9.46
C ALA A 40 2.16 4.71 9.15
N LEU A 41 1.12 4.08 8.62
CA LEU A 41 -0.14 4.72 8.25
C LEU A 41 -1.24 4.57 9.32
N GLY A 42 -1.00 3.79 10.38
CA GLY A 42 -1.98 3.55 11.43
C GLY A 42 -3.22 2.78 10.97
N ILE A 43 -3.08 1.87 10.01
CA ILE A 43 -4.18 1.07 9.43
C ILE A 43 -3.96 -0.42 9.67
N HIS A 44 -5.00 -1.23 9.45
CA HIS A 44 -4.87 -2.68 9.59
C HIS A 44 -3.98 -3.29 8.48
N PRO A 45 -3.13 -4.30 8.75
CA PRO A 45 -2.27 -4.90 7.73
C PRO A 45 -3.01 -5.46 6.50
N ALA A 46 -4.23 -5.95 6.69
CA ALA A 46 -5.06 -6.40 5.58
C ALA A 46 -5.49 -5.24 4.65
N GLU A 47 -5.75 -4.05 5.20
CA GLU A 47 -6.07 -2.86 4.40
C GLU A 47 -4.84 -2.37 3.64
N ALA A 48 -3.70 -2.26 4.32
CA ALA A 48 -2.42 -1.94 3.69
C ALA A 48 -2.11 -2.90 2.54
N MET A 49 -2.31 -4.21 2.75
CA MET A 49 -2.16 -5.23 1.71
C MET A 49 -3.07 -4.94 0.51
N LEU A 50 -4.35 -4.66 0.71
CA LEU A 50 -5.29 -4.38 -0.38
C LEU A 50 -4.85 -3.17 -1.22
N TYR A 51 -4.44 -2.08 -0.57
CA TYR A 51 -3.96 -0.88 -1.26
C TYR A 51 -2.66 -1.15 -2.02
N VAL A 52 -1.68 -1.81 -1.40
CA VAL A 52 -0.41 -2.16 -2.06
C VAL A 52 -0.65 -3.09 -3.24
N MET A 53 -1.56 -4.06 -3.13
CA MET A 53 -1.91 -4.95 -4.24
C MET A 53 -2.58 -4.18 -5.40
N GLY A 54 -3.44 -3.20 -5.09
CA GLY A 54 -4.01 -2.29 -6.09
C GLY A 54 -2.92 -1.51 -6.82
N MET A 55 -2.02 -0.86 -6.08
CA MET A 55 -0.88 -0.14 -6.65
C MET A 55 0.04 -1.04 -7.48
N TRP A 56 0.32 -2.26 -7.01
CA TRP A 56 1.18 -3.22 -7.71
C TRP A 56 0.55 -3.67 -9.04
N ARG A 57 -0.74 -4.00 -9.03
CA ARG A 57 -1.51 -4.39 -10.22
C ARG A 57 -1.46 -3.32 -11.32
N TYR A 58 -1.50 -2.05 -10.95
CA TYR A 58 -1.46 -0.92 -11.87
C TYR A 58 -0.06 -0.32 -12.06
N GLY A 59 0.99 -1.04 -11.65
CA GLY A 59 2.38 -0.68 -11.91
C GLY A 59 2.88 0.56 -11.16
N LYS A 60 2.24 0.96 -10.06
CA LYS A 60 2.69 2.09 -9.22
C LYS A 60 3.77 1.70 -8.21
N VAL A 61 3.80 0.43 -7.82
CA VAL A 61 4.84 -0.16 -6.98
C VAL A 61 5.31 -1.47 -7.59
N GLU A 62 6.47 -1.93 -7.12
CA GLU A 62 7.01 -3.24 -7.45
C GLU A 62 7.48 -3.97 -6.20
N ALA A 63 7.31 -5.30 -6.20
CA ALA A 63 7.89 -6.15 -5.18
C ALA A 63 9.37 -6.32 -5.47
N LEU A 64 10.22 -5.99 -4.50
CA LEU A 64 11.66 -6.15 -4.62
C LEU A 64 12.07 -7.62 -4.45
N PRO A 65 13.22 -8.03 -5.03
CA PRO A 65 13.78 -9.35 -4.81
C PRO A 65 13.95 -9.63 -3.33
N LYS A 66 13.43 -10.78 -2.88
CA LYS A 66 13.50 -11.21 -1.48
C LYS A 66 14.54 -12.31 -1.31
N GLY A 67 15.52 -12.07 -0.44
CA GLY A 67 16.50 -13.06 -0.01
C GLY A 67 15.85 -14.22 0.74
N ARG A 68 16.50 -15.39 0.70
CA ARG A 68 15.95 -16.65 1.24
C ARG A 68 15.63 -16.61 2.75
N ARG A 69 16.24 -15.70 3.51
CA ARG A 69 16.07 -15.53 4.96
C ARG A 69 15.04 -14.45 5.33
N GLU A 70 14.60 -13.63 4.38
CA GLU A 70 13.65 -12.56 4.65
C GLU A 70 12.23 -13.11 4.75
N ARG A 71 11.48 -12.68 5.75
CA ARG A 71 10.11 -13.15 5.97
C ARG A 71 9.12 -12.50 5.00
N TYR A 72 9.25 -11.20 4.75
CA TYR A 72 8.31 -10.43 3.95
C TYR A 72 8.95 -9.89 2.67
N PHE A 73 8.13 -9.73 1.62
CA PHE A 73 8.52 -8.93 0.46
C PHE A 73 8.48 -7.45 0.84
N GLN A 74 9.42 -6.68 0.30
CA GLN A 74 9.38 -5.22 0.35
C GLN A 74 8.84 -4.69 -0.97
N TYR A 75 8.18 -3.54 -0.90
CA TYR A 75 7.61 -2.84 -2.04
C TYR A 75 8.26 -1.47 -2.18
N GLY A 76 8.77 -1.18 -3.36
CA GLY A 76 9.28 0.13 -3.75
C GLY A 76 8.36 0.81 -4.74
N LEU A 77 8.47 2.14 -4.88
CA LEU A 77 7.88 2.82 -6.03
C LEU A 77 8.50 2.28 -7.31
N ARG A 78 7.67 2.02 -8.32
CA ARG A 78 8.18 1.77 -9.67
C ARG A 78 8.57 3.12 -10.25
N GLU A 79 9.83 3.29 -10.64
CA GLU A 79 10.22 4.51 -11.37
C GLU A 79 9.40 4.59 -12.67
N GLU A 80 8.78 5.74 -12.91
CA GLU A 80 8.22 6.04 -14.23
C GLU A 80 9.42 6.22 -15.15
N GLY A 81 9.69 5.21 -15.98
CA GLY A 81 10.76 5.26 -16.99
C GLY A 81 10.55 6.38 -18.00
#